data_AF-A0A7S3F1I9-F1
#
_entry.id   AF-A0A7S3F1I9-F1
#
_cell.length_a   1.000
_cell.length_b   1.000
_cell.length_c   1.000
_cell.angle_alpha   90.00
_cell.angle_beta   90.00
_cell.angle_gamma   90.00
#
_symmetry.space_group_name_H-M   'P 1'
#
loop_
_entity.id
_entity.type
_entity.pdbx_description
1 polymer ?
#
loop_
_entity_poly.entity_id
_entity_poly.type
_entity_poly.pdbx_seq_one_letter_code
_entity_poly.pdbx_strand_id
1 'polypeptide(L)'
;LLTGWQLAEANELAVTPFEQAKLMRASALHARRTLGCVGSGMPLLEEERKRQLSDAIDSCAWNVAEVLALTETEVEAIATSKRRAELIHAARLRGKFDCALKLSVSDAERRAVENWRDRVNASLATVQLTSPATWKAAIRLQTLYRGSSARRLREEHRLGSAAVLLQKSYRGHAYRASLAEERRKARLQWHVEQGGFDEALQLVMCKEEQREVVRAQMVEQPRMLRCLACFEKLE
;
A
#
# COMPACT_ATOMS: atom_id res chain seq x y z
N LEU A 1 -5.50 20.63 -7.96
CA LEU A 1 -6.84 20.09 -7.67
C LEU A 1 -7.75 20.60 -8.77
N LEU A 2 -8.44 19.70 -9.48
CA LEU A 2 -9.32 20.07 -10.59
C LEU A 2 -10.48 20.93 -10.08
N THR A 3 -10.92 21.91 -10.86
CA THR A 3 -12.12 22.71 -10.59
C THR A 3 -13.39 21.91 -10.89
N GLY A 4 -14.55 22.31 -10.35
CA GLY A 4 -15.83 21.61 -10.57
C GLY A 4 -16.20 21.42 -12.06
N TRP A 5 -15.82 22.37 -12.92
CA TRP A 5 -15.99 22.26 -14.39
C TRP A 5 -15.07 21.21 -15.01
N GLN A 6 -13.82 21.12 -14.57
CA GLN A 6 -12.85 20.13 -15.05
C GLN A 6 -13.21 18.69 -14.66
N LEU A 7 -13.97 18.51 -13.56
CA LEU A 7 -14.47 17.20 -13.13
C LEU A 7 -15.62 16.68 -14.00
N ALA A 8 -16.49 17.57 -14.50
CA ALA A 8 -17.60 17.21 -15.38
C ALA A 8 -17.08 16.75 -16.75
N GLU A 9 -16.16 17.51 -17.35
CA GLU A 9 -15.54 17.18 -18.64
C GLU A 9 -14.71 15.88 -18.57
N ALA A 10 -13.99 15.66 -17.45
CA ALA A 10 -13.27 14.41 -17.24
C ALA A 10 -14.21 13.20 -17.09
N ASN A 11 -15.44 13.38 -16.60
CA ASN A 11 -16.41 12.30 -16.45
C ASN A 11 -16.93 11.78 -17.79
N GLU A 12 -17.05 12.66 -18.78
CA GLU A 12 -17.42 12.27 -20.16
C GLU A 12 -16.32 11.47 -20.87
N LEU A 13 -15.07 11.61 -20.43
CA LEU A 13 -13.90 10.93 -20.98
C LEU A 13 -13.53 9.63 -20.24
N ALA A 14 -14.21 9.31 -19.13
CA ALA A 14 -13.89 8.14 -18.32
C ALA A 14 -14.47 6.85 -18.92
N VAL A 15 -13.58 6.01 -19.46
CA VAL A 15 -13.96 4.78 -20.16
C VAL A 15 -13.98 3.58 -19.22
N THR A 16 -13.12 3.58 -18.19
CA THR A 16 -13.01 2.43 -17.27
C THR A 16 -13.72 2.67 -15.93
N PRO A 17 -14.25 1.61 -15.29
CA PRO A 17 -14.84 1.71 -13.95
C PRO A 17 -13.88 2.29 -12.89
N PHE A 18 -12.58 2.08 -13.07
CA PHE A 18 -11.54 2.60 -12.20
C PHE A 18 -11.33 4.11 -12.36
N GLU A 19 -11.37 4.62 -13.59
CA GLU A 19 -11.31 6.07 -13.86
C GLU A 19 -12.56 6.77 -13.35
N GLN A 20 -13.73 6.18 -13.56
CA GLN A 20 -15.00 6.67 -13.01
C GLN A 20 -14.94 6.76 -11.48
N ALA A 21 -14.40 5.74 -10.81
CA ALA A 21 -14.22 5.76 -9.35
C ALA A 21 -13.25 6.85 -8.88
N LYS A 22 -12.16 7.12 -9.62
CA LYS A 22 -11.24 8.23 -9.30
C LYS A 22 -11.92 9.58 -9.38
N LEU A 23 -12.72 9.79 -10.42
CA LEU A 23 -13.47 11.03 -10.62
C LEU A 23 -14.55 11.19 -9.55
N MET A 24 -15.28 10.11 -9.23
CA MET A 24 -16.27 10.12 -8.16
C MET A 24 -15.64 10.46 -6.80
N ARG A 25 -14.48 9.88 -6.49
CA ARG A 25 -13.71 10.25 -5.28
C ARG A 25 -13.28 11.72 -5.30
N ALA A 26 -12.76 12.21 -6.43
CA ALA A 26 -12.32 13.59 -6.56
C ALA A 26 -13.50 14.57 -6.37
N SER A 27 -14.65 14.27 -6.96
CA SER A 27 -15.90 15.01 -6.80
C SER A 27 -16.40 15.00 -5.35
N ALA A 28 -16.39 13.84 -4.68
CA ALA A 28 -16.78 13.72 -3.28
C ALA A 28 -15.84 14.49 -2.34
N LEU A 29 -14.52 14.47 -2.59
CA LEU A 29 -13.54 15.24 -1.83
C LEU A 29 -13.64 16.74 -2.10
N HIS A 30 -13.93 17.14 -3.35
CA HIS A 30 -14.16 18.53 -3.70
C HIS A 30 -15.41 19.06 -3.00
N ALA A 31 -16.51 18.31 -3.05
CA ALA A 31 -17.77 18.64 -2.38
C ALA A 31 -17.59 18.79 -0.85
N ARG A 32 -16.81 17.91 -0.20
CA ARG A 32 -16.45 18.06 1.22
C ARG A 32 -15.62 19.32 1.53
N ARG A 33 -14.84 19.83 0.57
CA ARG A 33 -13.96 20.99 0.75
C ARG A 33 -14.63 22.33 0.43
N THR A 34 -15.55 22.36 -0.53
CA THR A 34 -16.22 23.60 -0.96
C THR A 34 -17.31 24.07 -0.01
N LEU A 35 -17.60 23.33 1.07
CA LEU A 35 -18.76 23.55 1.92
C LEU A 35 -18.41 23.93 3.36
N GLY A 36 -18.00 25.19 3.51
CA GLY A 36 -18.46 26.04 4.61
C GLY A 36 -19.79 26.78 4.28
N CYS A 37 -20.30 26.72 3.05
CA CYS A 37 -21.50 27.46 2.63
C CYS A 37 -22.32 26.69 1.57
N VAL A 38 -23.62 26.46 1.81
CA VAL A 38 -24.69 25.94 0.92
C VAL A 38 -25.04 24.44 1.04
N GLY A 39 -25.90 24.12 2.01
CA GLY A 39 -26.57 22.82 2.12
C GLY A 39 -27.60 22.58 1.01
N SER A 40 -27.57 21.37 0.43
CA SER A 40 -28.72 20.57 -0.05
C SER A 40 -28.33 19.46 -1.06
N GLY A 41 -27.20 19.58 -1.78
CA GLY A 41 -26.78 18.59 -2.80
C GLY A 41 -25.84 17.46 -2.33
N MET A 42 -25.38 17.50 -1.07
CA MET A 42 -24.37 16.60 -0.52
C MET A 42 -24.78 15.12 -0.27
N PRO A 43 -25.99 14.79 0.21
CA PRO A 43 -26.28 13.41 0.60
C PRO A 43 -26.31 12.47 -0.61
N LEU A 44 -26.80 12.92 -1.76
CA LEU A 44 -26.98 12.08 -2.95
C LEU A 44 -25.67 11.57 -3.54
N LEU A 45 -24.63 12.42 -3.62
CA LEU A 45 -23.36 12.03 -4.23
C LEU A 45 -22.52 11.15 -3.30
N GLU A 46 -22.63 11.37 -1.99
CA GLU A 46 -21.98 10.53 -0.99
C GLU A 46 -22.69 9.17 -0.82
N GLU A 47 -24.03 9.14 -0.92
CA GLU A 47 -24.82 7.91 -0.96
C GLU A 47 -24.55 7.10 -2.22
N GLU A 48 -24.48 7.73 -3.39
CA GLU A 48 -24.16 7.06 -4.65
C GLU A 48 -22.76 6.45 -4.61
N ARG A 49 -21.76 7.18 -4.10
CA ARG A 49 -20.42 6.63 -3.87
C ARG A 49 -20.44 5.43 -2.92
N LYS A 50 -21.20 5.50 -1.82
CA LYS A 50 -21.32 4.39 -0.86
C LYS A 50 -21.97 3.16 -1.49
N ARG A 51 -22.98 3.35 -2.35
CA ARG A 51 -23.59 2.26 -3.13
C ARG A 51 -22.57 1.63 -4.07
N GLN A 52 -21.87 2.43 -4.86
CA GLN A 52 -20.83 1.92 -5.77
C GLN A 52 -19.66 1.25 -5.05
N LEU A 53 -19.31 1.72 -3.85
CA LEU A 53 -18.35 1.06 -2.98
C LEU A 53 -18.84 -0.33 -2.55
N SER A 54 -20.10 -0.43 -2.12
CA SER A 54 -20.72 -1.72 -1.76
C SER A 54 -20.75 -2.68 -2.94
N ASP A 55 -21.18 -2.21 -4.11
CA ASP A 55 -21.25 -3.01 -5.34
C ASP A 55 -19.86 -3.48 -5.79
N ALA A 56 -18.84 -2.63 -5.66
CA ALA A 56 -17.45 -2.98 -5.93
C ALA A 56 -16.92 -4.05 -4.96
N ILE A 57 -17.31 -4.00 -3.69
CA ILE A 57 -16.96 -5.03 -2.70
C ILE A 57 -17.65 -6.36 -3.04
N ASP A 58 -18.95 -6.33 -3.34
CA ASP A 58 -19.74 -7.53 -3.67
C ASP A 58 -19.27 -8.19 -4.98
N SER A 59 -18.87 -7.39 -5.97
CA SER A 59 -18.30 -7.86 -7.23
C SER A 59 -16.81 -8.21 -7.16
N CYS A 60 -16.17 -8.06 -6.00
CA CYS A 60 -14.72 -8.26 -5.80
C CYS A 60 -13.83 -7.35 -6.68
N ALA A 61 -14.35 -6.21 -7.13
CA ALA A 61 -13.61 -5.18 -7.88
C ALA A 61 -12.75 -4.33 -6.93
N TRP A 62 -11.76 -4.97 -6.32
CA TRP A 62 -11.00 -4.42 -5.20
C TRP A 62 -10.28 -3.10 -5.50
N ASN A 63 -9.74 -2.96 -6.72
CA ASN A 63 -9.09 -1.74 -7.19
C ASN A 63 -10.06 -0.55 -7.25
N VAL A 64 -11.33 -0.78 -7.60
CA VAL A 64 -12.39 0.22 -7.62
C VAL A 64 -12.79 0.58 -6.19
N ALA A 65 -13.00 -0.43 -5.33
CA ALA A 65 -13.38 -0.24 -3.93
C ALA A 65 -12.31 0.56 -3.14
N GLU A 66 -11.03 0.25 -3.31
CA GLU A 66 -9.92 0.97 -2.65
C GLU A 66 -9.84 2.44 -3.08
N VAL A 67 -10.18 2.73 -4.34
CA VAL A 67 -10.24 4.11 -4.82
C VAL A 67 -11.44 4.81 -4.21
N LEU A 68 -12.61 4.18 -4.13
CA LEU A 68 -13.83 4.80 -3.61
C LEU A 68 -13.79 5.03 -2.08
N ALA A 69 -13.00 4.27 -1.33
CA ALA A 69 -12.86 4.42 0.12
C ALA A 69 -12.27 5.79 0.50
N LEU A 70 -12.94 6.46 1.44
CA LEU A 70 -12.53 7.78 1.95
C LEU A 70 -12.18 7.76 3.44
N THR A 71 -12.80 6.87 4.22
CA THR A 71 -12.57 6.76 5.66
C THR A 71 -11.72 5.53 6.00
N GLU A 72 -11.01 5.58 7.13
CA GLU A 72 -10.24 4.44 7.64
C GLU A 72 -11.13 3.22 7.88
N THR A 73 -12.36 3.43 8.37
CA THR A 73 -13.36 2.38 8.56
C THR A 73 -13.76 1.67 7.25
N GLU A 74 -13.86 2.39 6.14
CA GLU A 74 -14.15 1.81 4.82
C GLU A 74 -12.95 0.99 4.30
N VAL A 75 -11.73 1.46 4.56
CA VAL A 75 -10.50 0.72 4.20
C VAL A 75 -10.40 -0.58 5.00
N GLU A 76 -10.68 -0.55 6.30
CA GLU A 76 -10.72 -1.76 7.14
C GLU A 76 -11.82 -2.74 6.72
N ALA A 77 -13.00 -2.22 6.33
CA ALA A 77 -14.08 -3.05 5.80
C ALA A 77 -13.65 -3.76 4.51
N ILE A 78 -13.00 -3.06 3.57
CA ILE A 78 -12.47 -3.66 2.33
C ILE A 78 -11.43 -4.75 2.67
N ALA A 79 -10.49 -4.47 3.57
CA ALA A 79 -9.47 -5.45 3.96
C ALA A 79 -10.10 -6.72 4.56
N THR A 80 -11.14 -6.55 5.40
CA THR A 80 -11.90 -7.65 5.99
C THR A 80 -12.64 -8.44 4.93
N SER A 81 -13.32 -7.78 3.98
CA SER A 81 -14.04 -8.42 2.87
C SER A 81 -13.10 -9.16 1.92
N LYS A 82 -11.92 -8.60 1.61
CA LYS A 82 -10.86 -9.28 0.84
C LYS A 82 -10.44 -10.58 1.52
N ARG A 83 -10.12 -10.51 2.82
CA ARG A 83 -9.69 -11.68 3.58
C ARG A 83 -10.76 -12.75 3.62
N ARG A 84 -12.03 -12.35 3.75
CA ARG A 84 -13.18 -13.26 3.70
C ARG A 84 -13.32 -13.94 2.34
N ALA A 85 -13.22 -13.18 1.25
CA ALA A 85 -13.28 -13.72 -0.11
C ALA A 85 -12.16 -14.75 -0.36
N GLU A 86 -10.94 -14.51 0.13
CA GLU A 86 -9.84 -15.48 0.09
C GLU A 86 -10.18 -16.77 0.84
N LEU A 87 -10.76 -16.66 2.04
CA LEU A 87 -11.16 -17.82 2.85
C LEU A 87 -12.29 -18.62 2.18
N ILE A 88 -13.28 -17.95 1.58
CA ILE A 88 -14.35 -18.57 0.81
C ILE A 88 -13.76 -19.33 -0.39
N HIS A 89 -12.86 -18.69 -1.14
CA HIS A 89 -12.18 -19.32 -2.26
C HIS A 89 -11.36 -20.55 -1.83
N ALA A 90 -10.58 -20.44 -0.76
CA ALA A 90 -9.81 -21.55 -0.20
C ALA A 90 -10.71 -22.70 0.29
N ALA A 91 -11.86 -22.40 0.89
CA ALA A 91 -12.84 -23.39 1.32
C ALA A 91 -13.46 -24.13 0.12
N ARG A 92 -13.79 -23.41 -0.96
CA ARG A 92 -14.29 -23.99 -2.22
C ARG A 92 -13.29 -24.96 -2.82
N LEU A 93 -12.02 -24.57 -2.96
CA LEU A 93 -10.97 -25.47 -3.48
C LEU A 93 -10.78 -26.75 -2.65
N ARG A 94 -11.08 -26.69 -1.35
CA ARG A 94 -11.00 -27.85 -0.44
C ARG A 94 -12.29 -28.68 -0.39
N GLY A 95 -13.33 -28.28 -1.13
CA GLY A 95 -14.64 -28.93 -1.12
C GLY A 95 -15.43 -28.74 0.19
N LYS A 96 -15.04 -27.77 1.03
CA LYS A 96 -15.70 -27.47 2.31
C LYS A 96 -16.80 -26.43 2.12
N PHE A 97 -17.90 -26.83 1.47
CA PHE A 97 -19.00 -25.94 1.12
C PHE A 97 -19.67 -25.29 2.31
N ASP A 98 -19.90 -26.04 3.39
CA ASP A 98 -20.56 -25.51 4.58
C ASP A 98 -19.73 -24.41 5.25
N CYS A 99 -18.40 -24.53 5.20
CA CYS A 99 -17.50 -23.46 5.67
C CYS A 99 -17.56 -22.23 4.77
N ALA A 100 -17.61 -22.40 3.45
CA ALA A 100 -17.75 -21.29 2.50
C ALA A 100 -19.10 -20.57 2.66
N LEU A 101 -20.18 -21.31 2.88
CA LEU A 101 -21.52 -20.75 3.13
C LEU A 101 -21.59 -19.99 4.45
N LYS A 102 -21.01 -20.51 5.53
CA LYS A 102 -20.93 -19.81 6.82
C LYS A 102 -20.13 -18.50 6.75
N LEU A 103 -19.14 -18.44 5.86
CA LEU A 103 -18.34 -17.23 5.64
C LEU A 103 -19.00 -16.24 4.68
N SER A 104 -20.03 -16.66 3.94
CA SER A 104 -20.74 -15.79 3.00
C SER A 104 -21.68 -14.88 3.77
N VAL A 105 -21.55 -13.57 3.57
CA VAL A 105 -22.37 -12.56 4.24
C VAL A 105 -23.50 -12.11 3.32
N SER A 106 -23.23 -11.95 2.01
CA SER A 106 -24.23 -11.56 1.03
C SER A 106 -24.90 -12.75 0.35
N ASP A 107 -26.11 -12.55 -0.15
CA ASP A 107 -26.85 -13.59 -0.89
C ASP A 107 -26.24 -13.86 -2.27
N ALA A 108 -25.50 -12.90 -2.83
CA ALA A 108 -24.72 -13.10 -4.04
C ALA A 108 -23.56 -14.07 -3.79
N GLU A 109 -22.82 -13.89 -2.69
CA GLU A 109 -21.75 -14.80 -2.25
C GLU A 109 -22.30 -16.23 -2.02
N ARG A 110 -23.43 -16.35 -1.31
CA ARG A 110 -24.10 -17.64 -1.06
C ARG A 110 -24.46 -18.36 -2.36
N ARG A 111 -25.17 -17.67 -3.27
CA ARG A 111 -25.55 -18.23 -4.58
C ARG A 111 -24.34 -18.65 -5.40
N ALA A 112 -23.25 -17.89 -5.37
CA ALA A 112 -22.02 -18.25 -6.08
C ALA A 112 -21.37 -19.54 -5.54
N VAL A 113 -21.42 -19.76 -4.22
CA VAL A 113 -20.94 -20.98 -3.58
C VAL A 113 -21.82 -22.18 -3.93
N GLU A 114 -23.15 -22.02 -3.87
CA GLU A 114 -24.13 -23.05 -4.22
C GLU A 114 -24.01 -23.46 -5.70
N ASN A 115 -24.01 -22.50 -6.62
CA ASN A 115 -23.80 -22.75 -8.05
C ASN A 115 -22.49 -23.49 -8.35
N TRP A 116 -21.45 -23.28 -7.53
CA TRP A 116 -20.20 -24.03 -7.69
C TRP A 116 -20.31 -25.44 -7.12
N ARG A 117 -20.94 -25.62 -5.95
CA ARG A 117 -21.25 -26.93 -5.38
C ARG A 117 -22.04 -27.78 -6.38
N ASP A 118 -23.07 -27.20 -6.99
CA ASP A 118 -23.92 -27.91 -7.95
C ASP A 118 -23.18 -28.27 -9.23
N ARG A 119 -22.32 -27.38 -9.76
CA ARG A 119 -21.45 -27.72 -10.90
C ARG A 119 -20.48 -28.85 -10.58
N VAL A 120 -19.89 -28.86 -9.39
CA VAL A 120 -18.98 -29.93 -8.95
C VAL A 120 -19.76 -31.24 -8.80
N ASN A 121 -20.95 -31.21 -8.20
CA ASN A 121 -21.81 -32.38 -8.04
C ASN A 121 -22.30 -32.92 -9.39
N ALA A 122 -22.72 -32.05 -10.31
CA ALA A 122 -23.11 -32.43 -11.66
C ALA A 122 -21.94 -33.02 -12.45
N SER A 123 -20.74 -32.47 -12.30
CA SER A 123 -19.51 -33.02 -12.88
C SER A 123 -19.16 -34.40 -12.28
N LEU A 124 -19.35 -34.58 -10.98
CA LEU A 124 -19.16 -35.88 -10.32
C LEU A 124 -20.23 -36.90 -10.72
N ALA A 125 -21.47 -36.47 -10.94
CA ALA A 125 -22.58 -37.32 -11.36
C ALA A 125 -22.47 -37.76 -12.83
N THR A 126 -21.98 -36.88 -13.72
CA THR A 126 -21.67 -37.22 -15.12
C THR A 126 -20.43 -38.11 -15.23
N VAL A 127 -19.52 -38.01 -14.26
CA VAL A 127 -18.43 -38.97 -14.04
C VAL A 127 -18.97 -40.16 -13.24
N GLN A 128 -20.05 -40.80 -13.74
CA GLN A 128 -20.26 -42.22 -13.46
C GLN A 128 -19.08 -42.97 -14.09
N LEU A 129 -18.08 -43.22 -13.25
CA LEU A 129 -16.87 -43.95 -13.60
C LEU A 129 -17.29 -45.39 -13.86
N THR A 130 -17.58 -45.69 -15.12
CA THR A 130 -17.98 -47.00 -15.63
C THR A 130 -16.90 -48.08 -15.45
N SER A 131 -15.75 -47.76 -14.85
CA SER A 131 -14.67 -48.69 -14.54
C SER A 131 -13.96 -48.34 -13.21
N PRO A 132 -13.73 -49.31 -12.30
CA PRO A 132 -12.95 -49.10 -11.08
C PRO A 132 -11.53 -48.53 -11.29
N ALA A 133 -10.97 -48.70 -12.49
CA ALA A 133 -9.64 -48.17 -12.82
C ALA A 133 -9.63 -46.65 -12.97
N THR A 134 -10.68 -46.06 -13.56
CA THR A 134 -10.77 -44.61 -13.77
C THR A 134 -11.03 -43.88 -12.45
N TRP A 135 -11.78 -44.48 -11.53
CA TRP A 135 -11.95 -43.97 -10.16
C TRP A 135 -10.64 -43.90 -9.39
N LYS A 136 -9.84 -44.98 -9.43
CA LYS A 136 -8.51 -45.00 -8.79
C LYS A 136 -7.58 -43.94 -9.39
N ALA A 137 -7.62 -43.76 -10.71
CA ALA A 137 -6.84 -42.72 -11.38
C ALA A 137 -7.30 -41.31 -10.98
N ALA A 138 -8.61 -41.07 -10.93
CA ALA A 138 -9.20 -39.80 -10.51
C ALA A 138 -8.82 -39.44 -9.06
N ILE A 139 -8.89 -40.41 -8.13
CA ILE A 139 -8.43 -40.20 -6.75
C ILE A 139 -6.95 -39.82 -6.74
N ARG A 140 -6.09 -40.57 -7.44
CA ARG A 140 -4.65 -40.27 -7.49
C ARG A 140 -4.37 -38.85 -7.99
N LEU A 141 -5.05 -38.44 -9.07
CA LEU A 141 -4.97 -37.09 -9.61
C LEU A 141 -5.42 -36.04 -8.59
N GLN A 142 -6.54 -36.26 -7.90
CA GLN A 142 -7.01 -35.35 -6.86
C GLN A 142 -6.03 -35.25 -5.67
N THR A 143 -5.45 -36.36 -5.22
CA THR A 143 -4.46 -36.37 -4.14
C THR A 143 -3.19 -35.61 -4.54
N LEU A 144 -2.69 -35.85 -5.75
CA LEU A 144 -1.53 -35.14 -6.29
C LEU A 144 -1.79 -33.64 -6.43
N TYR A 145 -2.95 -33.27 -6.96
CA TYR A 145 -3.35 -31.87 -7.10
C TYR A 145 -3.45 -31.17 -5.75
N ARG A 146 -4.12 -31.78 -4.76
CA ARG A 146 -4.23 -31.24 -3.40
C ARG A 146 -2.84 -31.07 -2.75
N GLY A 147 -1.95 -32.06 -2.93
CA GLY A 147 -0.57 -31.98 -2.44
C GLY A 147 0.24 -30.87 -3.12
N SER A 148 0.12 -30.72 -4.43
CA SER A 148 0.79 -29.67 -5.21
C SER A 148 0.30 -28.28 -4.81
N SER A 149 -1.01 -28.09 -4.72
CA SER A 149 -1.64 -26.84 -4.29
C SER A 149 -1.22 -26.44 -2.87
N ALA A 150 -1.19 -27.39 -1.93
CA ALA A 150 -0.72 -27.15 -0.57
C ALA A 150 0.76 -26.75 -0.50
N ARG A 151 1.63 -27.36 -1.30
CA ARG A 151 3.05 -26.98 -1.38
C ARG A 151 3.23 -25.57 -1.93
N ARG A 152 2.52 -25.22 -3.00
CA ARG A 152 2.55 -23.88 -3.58
C ARG A 152 2.15 -22.81 -2.56
N LEU A 153 1.06 -23.03 -1.81
CA LEU A 153 0.61 -22.09 -0.78
C LEU A 153 1.65 -21.90 0.33
N ARG A 154 2.33 -22.98 0.75
CA ARG A 154 3.42 -22.89 1.75
C ARG A 154 4.59 -22.08 1.22
N GLU A 155 4.95 -22.27 -0.04
CA GLU A 155 6.04 -21.51 -0.67
C GLU A 155 5.70 -20.02 -0.78
N GLU A 156 4.47 -19.68 -1.18
CA GLU A 156 3.98 -18.29 -1.18
C GLU A 156 4.07 -17.66 0.21
N HIS A 157 3.67 -18.39 1.27
CA HIS A 157 3.84 -17.94 2.65
C HIS A 157 5.31 -17.75 3.04
N ARG A 158 6.19 -18.68 2.64
CA ARG A 158 7.64 -18.61 2.92
C ARG A 158 8.27 -17.38 2.26
N LEU A 159 7.94 -17.11 1.00
CA LEU A 159 8.39 -15.94 0.27
C LEU A 159 7.87 -14.65 0.92
N GLY A 160 6.61 -14.63 1.36
CA GLY A 160 6.04 -13.52 2.12
C GLY A 160 6.80 -13.26 3.43
N SER A 161 7.09 -14.30 4.21
CA SER A 161 7.88 -14.17 5.44
C SER A 161 9.31 -13.69 5.17
N ALA A 162 9.95 -14.16 4.09
CA ALA A 162 11.27 -13.69 3.69
C ALA A 162 11.26 -12.19 3.32
N ALA A 163 10.24 -11.73 2.60
CA ALA A 163 10.07 -10.32 2.28
C ALA A 163 9.91 -9.45 3.54
N VAL A 164 9.13 -9.90 4.53
CA VAL A 164 8.97 -9.19 5.81
C VAL A 164 10.31 -9.07 6.55
N LEU A 165 11.12 -10.13 6.57
CA LEU A 165 12.45 -10.08 7.19
C LEU A 165 13.37 -9.08 6.48
N LEU A 166 13.37 -9.06 5.16
CA LEU A 166 14.16 -8.13 4.36
C LEU A 166 13.73 -6.68 4.63
N GLN A 167 12.42 -6.40 4.66
CA GLN A 167 11.89 -5.09 4.99
C GLN A 167 12.28 -4.64 6.40
N LYS A 168 12.21 -5.54 7.39
CA LYS A 168 12.62 -5.24 8.78
C LYS A 168 14.11 -4.91 8.86
N SER A 169 14.95 -5.68 8.18
CA SER A 169 16.40 -5.43 8.10
C SER A 169 16.69 -4.08 7.46
N TYR A 170 16.07 -3.80 6.31
CA TYR A 170 16.21 -2.54 5.59
C TYR A 170 15.79 -1.34 6.44
N ARG A 171 14.60 -1.39 7.09
CA ARG A 171 14.14 -0.31 7.98
C ARG A 171 15.12 -0.06 9.12
N GLY A 172 15.65 -1.11 9.74
CA GLY A 172 16.67 -0.97 10.79
C GLY A 172 17.98 -0.37 10.28
N HIS A 173 18.43 -0.79 9.10
CA HIS A 173 19.63 -0.23 8.46
C HIS A 173 19.43 1.25 8.10
N ALA A 174 18.32 1.59 7.44
CA ALA A 174 17.99 2.96 7.04
C ALA A 174 17.92 3.90 8.26
N TYR A 175 17.28 3.47 9.35
CA TYR A 175 17.24 4.24 10.59
C TYR A 175 18.65 4.48 11.18
N ARG A 176 19.48 3.44 11.26
CA ARG A 176 20.86 3.57 11.76
C ARG A 176 21.73 4.46 10.85
N ALA A 177 21.55 4.36 9.54
CA ALA A 177 22.25 5.21 8.58
C ALA A 177 21.85 6.68 8.74
N SER A 178 20.54 6.97 8.87
CA SER A 178 20.04 8.33 9.15
C SER A 178 20.62 8.90 10.44
N LEU A 179 20.62 8.12 11.52
CA LEU A 179 21.16 8.55 12.81
C LEU A 179 22.67 8.78 12.75
N ALA A 180 23.40 7.95 12.01
CA ALA A 180 24.83 8.14 11.79
C ALA A 180 25.11 9.42 10.98
N GLU A 181 24.28 9.71 9.97
CA GLU A 181 24.39 10.94 9.18
C GLU A 181 24.09 12.18 10.02
N GLU A 182 23.05 12.15 10.86
CA GLU A 182 22.73 13.24 11.80
C GLU A 182 23.88 13.50 12.77
N ARG A 183 24.47 12.44 13.35
CA ARG A 183 25.64 12.56 14.23
C ARG A 183 26.85 13.14 13.51
N ARG A 184 27.09 12.73 12.25
CA ARG A 184 28.15 13.28 11.41
C ARG A 184 27.92 14.78 11.16
N LYS A 185 26.71 15.17 10.77
CA LYS A 185 26.34 16.59 10.54
C LYS A 185 26.49 17.43 11.81
N ALA A 186 26.04 16.92 12.96
CA ALA A 186 26.23 17.60 14.24
C ALA A 186 27.73 17.78 14.58
N ARG A 187 28.56 16.77 14.31
CA ARG A 187 30.01 16.87 14.51
C ARG A 187 30.67 17.85 13.53
N LEU A 188 30.26 17.82 12.26
CA LEU A 188 30.70 18.77 11.24
C LEU A 188 30.40 20.20 11.68
N GLN A 189 29.16 20.47 12.10
CA GLN A 189 28.75 21.78 12.58
C GLN A 189 29.55 22.22 13.80
N TRP A 190 29.74 21.34 14.78
CA TRP A 190 30.57 21.63 15.95
C TRP A 190 31.99 22.04 15.57
N HIS A 191 32.66 21.33 14.65
CA HIS A 191 34.01 21.70 14.19
C HIS A 191 34.05 23.06 13.48
N VAL A 192 33.03 23.36 12.66
CA VAL A 192 32.90 24.68 12.01
C VAL A 192 32.74 25.79 13.05
N GLU A 193 31.95 25.57 14.10
CA GLU A 193 31.74 26.54 15.19
C GLU A 193 33.00 26.75 16.05
N GLN A 194 33.84 25.72 16.22
CA GLN A 194 35.10 25.80 16.97
C GLN A 194 36.29 26.30 16.12
N GLY A 195 36.09 26.57 14.83
CA GLY A 195 37.17 26.95 13.91
C GLY A 195 38.11 25.82 13.48
N GLY A 196 37.76 24.56 13.78
CA GLY A 196 38.49 23.35 13.38
C GLY A 196 38.16 22.95 11.93
N PHE A 197 38.57 23.78 10.97
CA PHE A 197 38.16 23.62 9.56
C PHE A 197 38.76 22.39 8.88
N ASP A 198 39.96 21.97 9.27
CA ASP A 198 40.61 20.79 8.69
C ASP A 198 39.88 19.49 9.08
N GLU A 199 39.47 19.36 10.34
CA GLU A 199 38.64 18.26 10.82
C GLU A 199 37.23 18.31 10.22
N ALA A 200 36.65 19.50 10.06
CA ALA A 200 35.37 19.67 9.37
C ALA A 200 35.43 19.16 7.92
N LEU A 201 36.49 19.50 7.17
CA LEU A 201 36.67 19.05 5.79
C LEU A 201 36.78 17.52 5.65
N GLN A 202 37.32 16.83 6.66
CA GLN A 202 37.36 15.35 6.68
C GLN A 202 35.96 14.72 6.83
N LEU A 203 34.99 15.44 7.38
CA LEU A 203 33.63 14.96 7.61
C LEU A 203 32.66 15.29 6.47
N VAL A 204 33.08 16.13 5.51
CA VAL A 204 32.26 16.55 4.37
C VAL A 204 32.02 15.37 3.42
N MET A 205 30.75 15.18 3.03
CA MET A 205 30.38 14.12 2.07
C MET A 205 29.90 14.67 0.72
N CYS A 206 29.52 15.94 0.65
CA CYS A 206 29.04 16.55 -0.58
C CYS A 206 29.70 17.91 -0.86
N LYS A 207 29.62 18.35 -2.12
CA LYS A 207 30.22 19.62 -2.57
C LYS A 207 29.59 20.85 -1.92
N GLU A 208 28.33 20.76 -1.49
CA GLU A 208 27.62 21.86 -0.84
C GLU A 208 28.15 22.08 0.58
N GLU A 209 28.24 21.01 1.38
CA GLU A 209 28.89 21.03 2.69
C GLU A 209 30.33 21.56 2.59
N GLN A 210 31.09 21.12 1.56
CA GLN A 210 32.44 21.64 1.33
C GLN A 210 32.48 23.16 1.14
N ARG A 211 31.54 23.70 0.35
CA ARG A 211 31.43 25.15 0.09
C ARG A 211 31.01 25.91 1.34
N GLU A 212 30.26 25.31 2.25
CA GLU A 212 29.87 25.93 3.51
C GLU A 212 31.05 26.03 4.47
N VAL A 213 31.84 24.96 4.61
CA VAL A 213 33.05 24.96 5.43
C VAL A 213 34.07 25.99 4.92
N VAL A 214 34.33 26.02 3.61
CA VAL A 214 35.26 26.99 3.00
C VAL A 214 34.76 28.43 3.18
N ARG A 215 33.45 28.67 3.04
CA ARG A 215 32.86 30.00 3.29
C ARG A 215 33.03 30.42 4.75
N ALA A 216 32.80 29.53 5.70
CA ALA A 216 33.01 29.82 7.13
C ALA A 216 34.48 30.13 7.43
N GLN A 217 35.42 29.35 6.87
CA GLN A 217 36.86 29.58 7.00
C GLN A 217 37.28 30.96 6.48
N MET A 218 36.75 31.38 5.32
CA MET A 218 37.04 32.69 4.74
C MET A 218 36.48 33.87 5.55
N VAL A 219 35.43 33.67 6.34
CA VAL A 219 34.85 34.72 7.20
C VAL A 219 35.62 34.88 8.52
N GLU A 220 36.15 33.78 9.05
CA GLU A 220 36.92 33.73 10.31
C GLU A 220 38.38 34.20 10.15
N GLN A 221 39.07 33.83 9.06
CA GLN A 221 40.47 34.22 8.83
C GLN A 221 40.74 35.75 8.84
N PRO A 222 39.90 36.63 8.23
CA PRO A 222 40.07 38.07 8.32
C PRO A 222 39.82 38.63 9.73
N ARG A 223 39.03 37.95 10.58
CA ARG A 223 38.78 38.36 11.97
C ARG A 223 40.00 38.09 12.85
N MET A 224 40.66 36.95 12.68
CA MET A 224 41.92 36.67 13.38
C MET A 224 43.05 37.64 12.98
N LEU A 225 43.19 37.95 11.68
CA LEU A 225 44.18 38.92 11.20
C LEU A 225 43.92 40.34 11.72
N ARG A 226 42.65 40.74 11.93
CA ARG A 226 42.30 42.02 12.56
C ARG A 226 42.58 42.06 14.07
N CYS A 227 42.41 40.95 14.78
CA CYS A 227 42.75 40.89 16.21
C CYS A 227 44.27 40.94 16.44
N LEU A 228 45.07 40.25 15.61
CA LEU A 228 46.54 40.30 15.71
C LEU A 228 47.10 41.70 15.42
N ALA A 229 46.55 42.42 14.44
CA ALA A 229 46.93 43.81 14.15
C ALA A 229 46.52 44.82 15.24
N CYS A 230 45.56 44.49 16.11
CA CYS A 230 45.27 45.28 17.31
C CYS A 230 46.20 44.93 18.48
N PHE A 231 46.69 43.69 18.55
CA PHE A 231 47.61 43.25 19.60
C PHE A 231 49.03 43.85 19.40
N GLU A 232 49.51 43.95 18.15
CA GLU A 232 50.79 44.63 17.82
C GLU A 232 50.80 46.15 18.08
N LYS A 233 49.65 46.76 18.42
CA LYS A 233 49.56 48.18 18.80
C LYS A 233 49.49 48.40 20.32
N LEU A 234 49.53 47.32 21.10
CA LEU A 234 49.48 47.35 22.57
C LEU A 234 50.82 46.97 23.24
N GLU A 235 51.85 46.65 22.45
CA GLU A 235 53.27 46.60 22.86
C GLU A 235 54.00 47.86 22.40
#